data_AF-B7PB35-F1
#
_entry.id   AF-B7PB35-F1
#
_cell.length_a   1.000
_cell.length_b   1.000
_cell.length_c   1.000
_cell.angle_alpha   90.00
_cell.angle_beta   90.00
_cell.angle_gamma   90.00
#
_symmetry.space_group_name_H-M   'P 1'
#
loop_
_entity.id
_entity.type
_entity.pdbx_description
1 polymer ?
#
loop_
_entity_poly.entity_id
_entity_poly.type
_entity_poly.pdbx_seq_one_letter_code
_entity_poly.pdbx_strand_id
1 'polypeptide(L)'
;MTGYNEITKAFRLARRTLPPPSDKLDRAQAVAFRQLQTRTKGIKECSLHFGNLGLIAAAAELTIRRESTQICFAFTVLKPTSAGKQHSMSPKKLPAYQVIDGLRVSTVFTEEMIRDALNFKTGPGDVVLATFPKCGTHWLQQVVQLIMNKGQSANDWSEFWNGAPVLEMGWAKTLEKIPAPRVMQTHIPLHRLHYNPATKYVYLVRNPKDCCVSFFHHTRMLPEYQFQDGSFDDFFKLFLKGETDHGDYFDHVMSWYAHKDDPNVFFCTYEDLKKHTRDVVLKLAHFLGQEYGKLLEENEDVLNQVLEKSSVQFMKDAFDSWNQKLERAFAKDSSVIPEGMKKFLLDDSGKFAASNLVRKGEVGNWKTLFSADHSRRLQERINEKTKGSDVMSLWAVCGQPRASENERQKAR
;
A
#
# COMPACT_ATOMS: atom_id res chain seq x y z
N MET A 1 55.85 -38.58 -0.62
CA MET A 1 55.24 -39.38 0.46
C MET A 1 55.01 -38.54 1.72
N THR A 2 54.13 -37.54 1.65
CA THR A 2 53.82 -36.63 2.78
C THR A 2 52.31 -36.42 2.99
N GLY A 3 51.44 -36.94 2.11
CA GLY A 3 49.98 -36.79 2.22
C GLY A 3 49.24 -37.94 2.95
N TYR A 4 49.83 -39.13 3.05
CA TYR A 4 49.16 -40.30 3.66
C TYR A 4 49.12 -40.24 5.20
N ASN A 5 50.05 -39.50 5.81
CA ASN A 5 50.15 -39.36 7.28
C ASN A 5 49.16 -38.37 7.88
N GLU A 6 48.67 -37.39 7.11
CA GLU A 6 47.74 -36.37 7.63
C GLU A 6 46.28 -36.86 7.64
N ILE A 7 45.89 -37.70 6.68
CA ILE A 7 44.56 -38.35 6.66
C ILE A 7 44.42 -39.34 7.83
N THR A 8 45.50 -40.06 8.17
CA THR A 8 45.51 -41.03 9.28
C THR A 8 45.48 -40.34 10.65
N LYS A 9 46.01 -39.12 10.78
CA LYS A 9 45.88 -38.29 12.00
C LYS A 9 44.47 -37.74 12.18
N ALA A 10 43.82 -37.27 11.10
CA ALA A 10 42.46 -36.75 11.16
C ALA A 10 41.44 -37.81 11.62
N PHE A 11 41.58 -39.06 11.17
CA PHE A 11 40.73 -40.18 11.61
C PHE A 11 40.94 -40.58 13.09
N ARG A 12 42.16 -40.44 13.63
CA ARG A 12 42.44 -40.71 15.06
C ARG A 12 41.90 -39.62 15.98
N LEU A 13 41.84 -38.38 15.50
CA LEU A 13 41.31 -37.23 16.25
C LEU A 13 39.77 -37.26 16.34
N ALA A 14 39.10 -37.67 15.26
CA ALA A 14 37.65 -37.84 15.22
C ALA A 14 37.14 -38.99 16.13
N ARG A 15 37.99 -39.99 16.41
CA ARG A 15 37.63 -41.14 17.26
C ARG A 15 37.71 -40.85 18.77
N ARG A 16 38.38 -39.76 19.18
CA ARG A 16 38.56 -39.37 20.60
C ARG A 16 37.56 -38.31 21.08
N THR A 17 36.81 -37.70 20.17
CA THR A 17 35.94 -36.53 20.45
C THR A 17 34.44 -36.85 20.40
N LEU A 18 34.07 -38.10 20.09
CA LEU A 18 32.68 -38.55 20.06
C LEU A 18 32.33 -39.29 21.37
N PRO A 19 31.24 -38.92 22.06
CA PRO A 19 30.76 -39.67 23.21
C PRO A 19 30.30 -41.08 22.80
N PRO A 20 30.37 -42.08 23.71
CA PRO A 20 29.91 -43.43 23.40
C PRO A 20 28.41 -43.41 23.09
N PRO A 21 27.92 -44.25 22.15
CA PRO A 21 26.51 -44.33 21.83
C PRO A 21 25.71 -44.77 23.07
N SER A 22 24.68 -44.01 23.44
CA SER A 22 23.63 -44.48 24.35
C SER A 22 22.65 -45.38 23.59
N ASP A 23 22.07 -46.35 24.31
CA ASP A 23 21.39 -47.57 23.83
C ASP A 23 20.13 -47.42 22.96
N LYS A 24 19.92 -46.31 22.25
CA LYS A 24 18.73 -46.10 21.41
C LYS A 24 18.99 -45.44 20.05
N LEU A 25 20.04 -45.85 19.34
CA LEU A 25 20.05 -45.69 17.88
C LEU A 25 20.27 -47.04 17.18
N ASP A 26 19.27 -47.35 16.36
CA ASP A 26 18.85 -48.67 15.92
C ASP A 26 19.82 -49.35 14.93
N ARG A 27 19.73 -50.67 14.86
CA ARG A 27 20.56 -51.61 14.05
C ARG A 27 20.63 -51.29 12.54
N ALA A 28 19.90 -50.30 12.05
CA ALA A 28 19.87 -49.88 10.65
C ALA A 28 21.18 -49.19 10.18
N GLN A 29 21.90 -48.46 11.05
CA GLN A 29 23.13 -47.76 10.64
C GLN A 29 24.36 -48.69 10.55
N ALA A 30 24.38 -49.81 11.28
CA ALA A 30 25.47 -50.78 11.23
C ALA A 30 25.44 -51.68 9.99
N VAL A 31 24.26 -51.91 9.40
CA VAL A 31 24.10 -52.70 8.16
C VAL A 31 24.50 -51.90 6.92
N ALA A 32 24.19 -50.59 6.90
CA ALA A 32 24.57 -49.69 5.80
C ALA A 32 26.11 -49.56 5.65
N PHE A 33 26.85 -49.59 6.74
CA PHE A 33 28.32 -49.48 6.71
C PHE A 33 29.03 -50.75 6.19
N ARG A 34 28.44 -51.94 6.35
CA ARG A 34 29.01 -53.19 5.80
C ARG A 34 28.72 -53.40 4.32
N GLN A 35 27.61 -52.90 3.79
CA GLN A 35 27.29 -53.04 2.38
C GLN A 35 28.07 -52.08 1.48
N LEU A 36 28.58 -50.96 2.02
CA LEU A 36 29.40 -50.00 1.28
C LEU A 36 30.86 -50.46 1.02
N GLN A 37 31.34 -51.51 1.68
CA GLN A 37 32.69 -52.04 1.45
C GLN A 37 32.78 -53.10 0.33
N THR A 38 31.67 -53.56 -0.26
CA THR A 38 31.70 -54.74 -1.17
C THR A 38 31.14 -54.55 -2.58
N ARG A 39 30.82 -53.32 -3.03
CA ARG A 39 30.43 -53.09 -4.45
C ARG A 39 31.11 -51.88 -5.08
N THR A 40 32.37 -52.05 -5.46
CA THR A 40 33.03 -51.25 -6.50
C THR A 40 33.27 -52.11 -7.75
N LYS A 41 32.19 -52.55 -8.40
CA LYS A 41 32.23 -52.94 -9.81
C LYS A 41 30.91 -52.58 -10.47
N GLY A 42 30.93 -51.44 -11.16
CA GLY A 42 29.92 -51.00 -12.11
C GLY A 42 28.58 -50.62 -11.50
N ILE A 43 28.21 -49.35 -11.57
CA ILE A 43 26.85 -48.88 -11.90
C ILE A 43 26.92 -47.36 -12.11
N LYS A 44 26.33 -46.94 -13.23
CA LYS A 44 25.97 -45.57 -13.60
C LYS A 44 24.85 -45.09 -12.67
N GLU A 45 24.92 -43.84 -12.24
CA GLU A 45 23.83 -43.06 -11.64
C GLU A 45 23.09 -43.69 -10.44
N CYS A 46 23.39 -43.18 -9.24
CA CYS A 46 22.49 -43.25 -8.08
C CYS A 46 22.25 -41.83 -7.56
N SER A 47 21.06 -41.28 -7.76
CA SER A 47 20.59 -40.11 -7.02
C SER A 47 20.06 -40.55 -5.66
N LEU A 48 20.65 -40.05 -4.57
CA LEU A 48 20.13 -40.18 -3.22
C LEU A 48 19.67 -38.80 -2.73
N HIS A 49 18.38 -38.67 -2.43
CA HIS A 49 17.77 -37.51 -1.79
C HIS A 49 17.98 -37.61 -0.29
N PHE A 50 18.82 -36.73 0.29
CA PHE A 50 18.90 -36.53 1.73
C PHE A 50 18.32 -35.16 2.07
N GLY A 51 17.20 -35.16 2.79
CA GLY A 51 16.62 -33.95 3.36
C GLY A 51 17.50 -33.40 4.48
N ASN A 52 17.66 -32.07 4.46
CA ASN A 52 18.14 -31.17 5.52
C ASN A 52 19.23 -31.71 6.46
N LEU A 53 20.50 -31.49 6.07
CA LEU A 53 21.61 -31.09 6.95
C LEU A 53 22.77 -30.62 6.05
N GLY A 54 23.17 -29.35 6.22
CA GLY A 54 24.21 -28.72 5.40
C GLY A 54 25.57 -29.39 5.58
N LEU A 55 26.02 -30.12 4.56
CA LEU A 55 27.40 -30.59 4.39
C LEU A 55 27.75 -30.55 2.90
N ILE A 56 28.82 -29.83 2.57
CA ILE A 56 29.30 -29.60 1.21
C ILE A 56 29.81 -30.92 0.62
N ALA A 57 29.18 -31.40 -0.46
CA ALA A 57 29.69 -32.53 -1.24
C ALA A 57 30.57 -32.00 -2.38
N ALA A 58 31.85 -32.35 -2.38
CA ALA A 58 32.73 -32.16 -3.52
C ALA A 58 32.54 -33.32 -4.50
N ALA A 59 31.97 -33.06 -5.68
CA ALA A 59 31.94 -34.01 -6.78
C ALA A 59 33.20 -33.81 -7.65
N ALA A 60 33.98 -34.86 -7.85
CA ALA A 60 35.09 -34.86 -8.81
C ALA A 60 34.62 -35.50 -10.12
N GLU A 61 34.66 -34.76 -11.23
CA GLU A 61 34.51 -35.34 -12.57
C GLU A 61 35.85 -35.89 -13.05
N LEU A 62 35.88 -37.18 -13.37
CA LEU A 62 37.04 -37.88 -13.92
C LEU A 62 36.91 -37.94 -15.45
N THR A 63 37.66 -37.09 -16.16
CA THR A 63 37.83 -37.26 -17.62
C THR A 63 39.17 -37.93 -17.88
N ILE A 64 39.14 -39.18 -18.33
CA ILE A 64 40.34 -39.93 -18.74
C ILE A 64 40.55 -39.70 -20.24
N ARG A 65 41.61 -38.99 -20.63
CA ARG A 65 42.17 -39.08 -21.99
C ARG A 65 43.45 -39.90 -21.92
N ARG A 66 43.48 -41.01 -22.68
CA ARG A 66 44.68 -41.80 -22.92
C ARG A 66 45.51 -41.08 -23.97
N GLU A 67 46.67 -40.58 -23.58
CA GLU A 67 47.93 -40.66 -24.34
C GLU A 67 49.01 -39.93 -23.53
N SER A 68 50.15 -40.61 -23.34
CA SER A 68 51.39 -40.12 -22.73
C SER A 68 51.52 -40.20 -21.20
N THR A 69 52.63 -40.79 -20.77
CA THR A 69 53.01 -41.15 -19.41
C THR A 69 53.48 -39.93 -18.60
N GLN A 70 52.57 -39.07 -18.16
CA GLN A 70 52.80 -38.09 -17.08
C GLN A 70 51.46 -37.69 -16.45
N ILE A 71 51.28 -37.99 -15.16
CA ILE A 71 50.12 -37.52 -14.39
C ILE A 71 50.46 -36.12 -13.86
N CYS A 72 50.05 -35.08 -14.58
CA CYS A 72 50.06 -33.71 -14.07
C CYS A 72 48.80 -33.46 -13.23
N PHE A 73 48.97 -33.21 -11.94
CA PHE A 73 47.91 -32.65 -11.09
C PHE A 73 47.82 -31.14 -11.35
N ALA A 74 46.94 -30.72 -12.27
CA ALA A 74 46.57 -29.32 -12.40
C ALA A 74 45.48 -29.00 -11.36
N PHE A 75 45.86 -28.38 -10.25
CA PHE A 75 44.90 -27.74 -9.36
C PHE A 75 44.48 -26.40 -9.96
N THR A 76 43.45 -26.40 -10.79
CA THR A 76 42.76 -25.15 -11.13
C THR A 76 41.88 -24.79 -9.93
N VAL A 77 42.33 -23.82 -9.13
CA VAL A 77 41.42 -23.14 -8.19
C VAL A 77 40.46 -22.34 -9.05
N LEU A 78 39.29 -22.91 -9.34
CA LEU A 78 38.17 -22.15 -9.86
C LEU A 78 37.82 -21.13 -8.78
N LYS A 79 38.22 -19.87 -8.99
CA LYS A 79 37.62 -18.75 -8.26
C LYS A 79 36.10 -18.92 -8.42
N PRO A 80 35.30 -18.73 -7.36
CA PRO A 80 33.86 -18.83 -7.48
C PRO A 80 33.41 -17.75 -8.46
N THR A 81 33.20 -18.13 -9.72
CA THR A 81 32.31 -17.40 -10.60
C THR A 81 30.99 -17.43 -9.88
N SER A 82 30.50 -16.24 -9.52
CA SER A 82 29.24 -16.01 -8.83
C SER A 82 28.15 -16.89 -9.44
N ALA A 83 27.94 -18.05 -8.83
CA ALA A 83 26.81 -18.91 -9.11
C ALA A 83 25.61 -18.02 -8.81
N GLY A 84 24.84 -17.71 -9.86
CA GLY A 84 23.65 -16.90 -9.75
C GLY A 84 22.85 -17.40 -8.56
N LYS A 85 22.59 -16.49 -7.61
CA LYS A 85 21.62 -16.76 -6.55
C LYS A 85 20.35 -17.21 -7.28
N GLN A 86 20.06 -18.50 -7.25
CA GLN A 86 18.67 -18.94 -7.32
C GLN A 86 18.01 -18.17 -6.19
N HIS A 87 17.28 -17.12 -6.57
CA HIS A 87 16.37 -16.46 -5.67
C HIS A 87 15.37 -17.56 -5.32
N SER A 88 15.60 -18.21 -4.18
CA SER A 88 14.50 -18.74 -3.39
C SER A 88 13.52 -17.58 -3.29
N MET A 89 12.47 -17.60 -4.13
CA MET A 89 11.42 -16.61 -4.02
C MET A 89 10.84 -16.84 -2.64
N SER A 90 11.04 -15.87 -1.75
CA SER A 90 10.28 -15.80 -0.51
C SER A 90 8.80 -16.02 -0.86
N PRO A 91 8.04 -16.78 -0.04
CA PRO A 91 6.62 -16.97 -0.30
C PRO A 91 5.98 -15.61 -0.50
N LYS A 92 5.21 -15.46 -1.60
CA LYS A 92 4.54 -14.21 -1.96
C LYS A 92 3.78 -13.68 -0.74
N LYS A 93 4.28 -12.62 -0.12
CA LYS A 93 3.58 -11.96 0.97
C LYS A 93 2.54 -11.08 0.32
N LEU A 94 1.26 -11.37 0.51
CA LEU A 94 0.18 -10.48 0.09
C LEU A 94 -0.27 -9.68 1.31
N PRO A 95 -0.71 -8.42 1.14
CA PRO A 95 -1.33 -7.70 2.23
C PRO A 95 -2.55 -8.45 2.76
N ALA A 96 -2.75 -8.40 4.08
CA ALA A 96 -3.89 -8.98 4.75
C ALA A 96 -5.15 -8.16 4.43
N TYR A 97 -6.03 -8.77 3.66
CA TYR A 97 -7.36 -8.26 3.34
C TYR A 97 -8.41 -9.33 3.64
N GLN A 98 -9.65 -8.90 3.81
CA GLN A 98 -10.84 -9.73 3.88
C GLN A 98 -11.88 -9.24 2.87
N VAL A 99 -12.91 -10.03 2.63
CA VAL A 99 -14.04 -9.64 1.79
C VAL A 99 -15.30 -9.69 2.63
N ILE A 100 -15.99 -8.56 2.77
CA ILE A 100 -17.24 -8.42 3.50
C ILE A 100 -18.30 -7.94 2.51
N ASP A 101 -19.33 -8.76 2.30
CA ASP A 101 -20.44 -8.50 1.37
C ASP A 101 -19.96 -8.07 -0.04
N GLY A 102 -18.85 -8.65 -0.51
CA GLY A 102 -18.24 -8.36 -1.81
C GLY A 102 -17.32 -7.13 -1.86
N LEU A 103 -17.19 -6.38 -0.77
CA LEU A 103 -16.21 -5.30 -0.65
C LEU A 103 -14.91 -5.87 -0.06
N ARG A 104 -13.79 -5.71 -0.77
CA ARG A 104 -12.47 -6.07 -0.24
C ARG A 104 -11.98 -4.96 0.67
N VAL A 105 -11.69 -5.30 1.92
CA VAL A 105 -11.28 -4.33 2.96
C VAL A 105 -10.14 -4.85 3.82
N SER A 106 -9.42 -3.96 4.52
CA SER A 106 -8.48 -4.33 5.58
C SER A 106 -9.12 -5.22 6.66
N THR A 107 -8.29 -6.00 7.36
CA THR A 107 -8.71 -6.88 8.47
C THR A 107 -9.19 -6.14 9.73
N VAL A 108 -9.07 -4.81 9.73
CA VAL A 108 -9.55 -3.93 10.82
C VAL A 108 -11.07 -3.73 10.80
N PHE A 109 -11.69 -3.85 9.63
CA PHE A 109 -13.12 -3.61 9.46
C PHE A 109 -13.93 -4.82 9.94
N THR A 110 -15.00 -4.58 10.70
CA THR A 110 -15.93 -5.65 11.07
C THR A 110 -17.08 -5.74 10.07
N GLU A 111 -17.78 -6.88 10.03
CA GLU A 111 -19.00 -7.01 9.21
C GLU A 111 -20.04 -5.95 9.55
N GLU A 112 -20.19 -5.63 10.84
CA GLU A 112 -21.10 -4.58 11.33
C GLU A 112 -20.71 -3.21 10.78
N MET A 113 -19.44 -2.82 10.88
CA MET A 113 -18.96 -1.52 10.36
C MET A 113 -19.23 -1.34 8.87
N ILE A 114 -18.94 -2.37 8.07
CA ILE A 114 -19.14 -2.33 6.62
C ILE A 114 -20.63 -2.33 6.27
N ARG A 115 -21.45 -3.17 6.92
CA ARG A 115 -22.89 -3.22 6.67
C ARG A 115 -23.59 -1.94 7.08
N ASP A 116 -23.21 -1.35 8.21
CA ASP A 116 -23.75 -0.05 8.64
C ASP A 116 -23.41 1.04 7.61
N ALA A 117 -22.17 1.07 7.10
CA ALA A 117 -21.75 2.03 6.09
C ALA A 117 -22.45 1.83 4.73
N LEU A 118 -22.61 0.58 4.27
CA LEU A 118 -23.32 0.27 3.02
C LEU A 118 -24.81 0.64 3.06
N ASN A 119 -25.44 0.53 4.23
CA ASN A 119 -26.85 0.88 4.43
C ASN A 119 -27.07 2.34 4.85
N PHE A 120 -26.00 3.10 5.09
CA PHE A 120 -26.10 4.48 5.55
C PHE A 120 -26.77 5.36 4.50
N LYS A 121 -27.74 6.18 4.94
CA LYS A 121 -28.49 7.08 4.08
C LYS A 121 -28.12 8.53 4.36
N THR A 122 -27.69 9.21 3.32
CA THR A 122 -27.46 10.66 3.34
C THR A 122 -28.74 11.40 2.97
N GLY A 123 -28.78 12.71 3.23
CA GLY A 123 -29.91 13.58 2.96
C GLY A 123 -29.52 15.04 2.70
N PRO A 124 -30.51 15.96 2.74
CA PRO A 124 -30.28 17.39 2.60
C PRO A 124 -29.30 17.92 3.66
N GLY A 125 -28.34 18.73 3.23
CA GLY A 125 -27.32 19.34 4.10
C GLY A 125 -26.11 18.44 4.38
N ASP A 126 -26.13 17.17 3.94
CA ASP A 126 -24.95 16.31 4.04
C ASP A 126 -23.94 16.60 2.92
N VAL A 127 -22.66 16.48 3.28
CA VAL A 127 -21.52 16.53 2.37
C VAL A 127 -20.71 15.23 2.51
N VAL A 128 -20.57 14.50 1.41
CA VAL A 128 -19.78 13.26 1.35
C VAL A 128 -18.48 13.52 0.59
N LEU A 129 -17.35 13.31 1.26
CA LEU A 129 -16.02 13.38 0.68
C LEU A 129 -15.60 11.97 0.24
N ALA A 130 -15.65 11.72 -1.07
CA ALA A 130 -15.41 10.41 -1.63
C ALA A 130 -14.07 10.36 -2.37
N THR A 131 -13.28 9.31 -2.13
CA THR A 131 -11.99 9.10 -2.83
C THR A 131 -11.68 7.61 -2.89
N PHE A 132 -11.00 7.13 -3.94
CA PHE A 132 -10.28 5.86 -3.79
C PHE A 132 -9.12 6.06 -2.79
N PRO A 133 -8.73 5.04 -1.99
CA PRO A 133 -7.62 5.18 -1.06
C PRO A 133 -6.39 5.84 -1.70
N LYS A 134 -5.81 6.79 -0.97
CA LYS A 134 -4.58 7.52 -1.33
C LYS A 134 -4.69 8.49 -2.51
N CYS A 135 -5.91 8.92 -2.85
CA CYS A 135 -6.14 10.01 -3.80
C CYS A 135 -6.11 11.42 -3.18
N GLY A 136 -5.84 11.56 -1.88
CA GLY A 136 -5.70 12.86 -1.21
C GLY A 136 -6.80 13.21 -0.21
N THR A 137 -7.46 12.21 0.37
CA THR A 137 -8.63 12.35 1.26
C THR A 137 -8.39 13.30 2.43
N HIS A 138 -7.25 13.20 3.12
CA HIS A 138 -6.94 14.09 4.24
C HIS A 138 -6.75 15.54 3.77
N TRP A 139 -6.23 15.75 2.56
CA TRP A 139 -6.07 17.08 2.00
C TRP A 139 -7.44 17.67 1.60
N LEU A 140 -8.30 16.86 0.99
CA LEU A 140 -9.68 17.25 0.69
C LEU A 140 -10.43 17.63 1.97
N GLN A 141 -10.34 16.80 3.01
CA GLN A 141 -10.92 17.07 4.32
C GLN A 141 -10.41 18.38 4.90
N GLN A 142 -9.09 18.61 4.90
CA GLN A 142 -8.50 19.85 5.39
C GLN A 142 -9.06 21.07 4.64
N VAL A 143 -9.11 21.01 3.30
CA VAL A 143 -9.66 22.10 2.49
C VAL A 143 -11.13 22.37 2.84
N VAL A 144 -11.96 21.33 2.88
CA VAL A 144 -13.40 21.48 3.18
C VAL A 144 -13.63 22.03 4.58
N GLN A 145 -12.92 21.52 5.59
CA GLN A 145 -13.03 22.03 6.96
C GLN A 145 -12.55 23.48 7.05
N LEU A 146 -11.47 23.86 6.39
CA LEU A 146 -11.00 25.25 6.36
C LEU A 146 -12.02 26.18 5.72
N ILE A 147 -12.67 25.76 4.61
CA ILE A 147 -13.73 26.55 3.98
C ILE A 147 -14.90 26.74 4.96
N MET A 148 -15.38 25.64 5.55
CA MET A 148 -16.56 25.67 6.44
C MET A 148 -16.29 26.40 7.77
N ASN A 149 -15.05 26.36 8.25
CA ASN A 149 -14.61 26.99 9.50
C ASN A 149 -13.88 28.33 9.27
N LYS A 150 -14.09 28.98 8.12
CA LYS A 150 -13.60 30.34 7.85
C LYS A 150 -12.09 30.50 8.06
N GLY A 151 -11.31 29.54 7.54
CA GLY A 151 -9.85 29.50 7.62
C GLY A 151 -9.29 28.94 8.93
N GLN A 152 -10.12 28.48 9.86
CA GLN A 152 -9.67 27.85 11.11
C GLN A 152 -9.40 26.36 10.89
N SER A 153 -8.17 25.93 11.20
CA SER A 153 -7.78 24.51 11.16
C SER A 153 -8.13 23.85 12.49
N ALA A 154 -8.35 22.53 12.45
CA ALA A 154 -8.47 21.72 13.66
C ALA A 154 -7.24 21.88 14.58
N ASN A 155 -7.43 21.71 15.88
CA ASN A 155 -6.37 21.81 16.89
C ASN A 155 -5.66 20.49 17.17
N ASP A 156 -6.29 19.36 16.84
CA ASP A 156 -5.75 18.01 16.97
C ASP A 156 -6.51 16.98 16.13
N TRP A 157 -6.03 15.73 16.18
CA TRP A 157 -6.63 14.60 15.48
C TRP A 157 -8.09 14.34 15.81
N SER A 158 -8.52 14.60 17.06
CA SER A 158 -9.90 14.37 17.47
C SER A 158 -10.82 15.35 16.75
N GLU A 159 -10.49 16.64 16.81
CA GLU A 159 -11.26 17.67 16.08
C GLU A 159 -11.25 17.43 14.58
N PHE A 160 -10.09 17.08 14.01
CA PHE A 160 -9.97 16.79 12.59
C PHE A 160 -10.86 15.61 12.16
N TRP A 161 -10.72 14.43 12.78
CA TRP A 161 -11.49 13.24 12.43
C TRP A 161 -12.99 13.37 12.73
N ASN A 162 -13.37 14.02 13.83
CA ASN A 162 -14.78 14.28 14.15
C ASN A 162 -15.44 15.25 13.17
N GLY A 163 -14.67 16.16 12.56
CA GLY A 163 -15.21 17.09 11.57
C GLY A 163 -15.54 16.47 10.22
N ALA A 164 -15.06 15.26 9.92
CA ALA A 164 -15.45 14.50 8.72
C ALA A 164 -15.15 12.99 8.89
N PRO A 165 -15.90 12.26 9.72
CA PRO A 165 -15.59 10.86 10.01
C PRO A 165 -15.76 9.94 8.80
N VAL A 166 -15.01 8.83 8.76
CA VAL A 166 -15.08 7.82 7.69
C VAL A 166 -16.20 6.82 7.98
N LEU A 167 -17.21 6.73 7.11
CA LEU A 167 -18.42 5.94 7.31
C LEU A 167 -18.11 4.49 7.69
N GLU A 168 -17.29 3.83 6.88
CA GLU A 168 -16.90 2.43 7.04
C GLU A 168 -15.99 2.17 8.24
N MET A 169 -15.46 3.18 8.93
CA MET A 169 -14.67 3.02 10.16
C MET A 169 -15.54 3.10 11.43
N GLY A 170 -16.79 2.60 11.36
CA GLY A 170 -17.70 2.52 12.50
C GLY A 170 -18.42 3.82 12.86
N TRP A 171 -18.41 4.82 11.98
CA TRP A 171 -19.03 6.11 12.25
C TRP A 171 -20.48 6.23 11.77
N ALA A 172 -20.96 5.32 10.93
CA ALA A 172 -22.32 5.34 10.39
C ALA A 172 -23.40 5.51 11.48
N LYS A 173 -23.39 4.66 12.51
CA LYS A 173 -24.35 4.73 13.64
C LYS A 173 -24.24 6.01 14.47
N THR A 174 -23.05 6.59 14.58
CA THR A 174 -22.84 7.87 15.29
C THR A 174 -23.41 9.02 14.47
N LEU A 175 -23.15 9.03 13.16
CA LEU A 175 -23.65 10.05 12.24
C LEU A 175 -25.17 10.06 12.12
N GLU A 176 -25.85 8.91 12.27
CA GLU A 176 -27.32 8.84 12.31
C GLU A 176 -27.94 9.63 13.47
N LYS A 177 -27.18 9.83 14.55
CA LYS A 177 -27.63 10.57 15.75
C LYS A 177 -27.30 12.06 15.71
N ILE A 178 -26.50 12.48 14.73
CA ILE A 178 -26.07 13.88 14.58
C ILE A 178 -27.03 14.56 13.58
N PRO A 179 -27.62 15.71 13.92
CA PRO A 179 -28.44 16.45 12.97
C PRO A 179 -27.61 17.03 11.82
N ALA A 180 -28.22 17.21 10.65
CA ALA A 180 -27.60 17.92 9.53
C ALA A 180 -27.31 19.39 9.89
N PRO A 181 -26.28 20.03 9.28
CA PRO A 181 -25.40 19.50 8.23
C PRO A 181 -24.30 18.57 8.78
N ARG A 182 -24.03 17.47 8.07
CA ARG A 182 -22.95 16.52 8.41
C ARG A 182 -21.93 16.49 7.28
N VAL A 183 -20.65 16.42 7.63
CA VAL A 183 -19.58 16.10 6.67
C VAL A 183 -19.06 14.71 7.01
N MET A 184 -18.86 13.87 6.01
CA MET A 184 -18.37 12.50 6.19
C MET A 184 -17.50 12.07 5.03
N GLN A 185 -16.72 11.01 5.23
CA GLN A 185 -15.81 10.46 4.23
C GLN A 185 -16.20 9.03 3.87
N THR A 186 -15.82 8.62 2.66
CA THR A 186 -15.87 7.21 2.28
C THR A 186 -14.90 6.86 1.15
N HIS A 187 -14.45 5.62 1.16
CA HIS A 187 -13.72 4.93 0.11
C HIS A 187 -14.57 3.85 -0.59
N ILE A 188 -15.88 3.79 -0.29
CA ILE A 188 -16.81 2.89 -0.95
C ILE A 188 -17.13 3.45 -2.35
N PRO A 189 -17.09 2.62 -3.42
CA PRO A 189 -17.43 3.07 -4.76
C PRO A 189 -18.92 3.42 -4.87
N LEU A 190 -19.28 4.37 -5.73
CA LEU A 190 -20.62 4.96 -5.73
C LEU A 190 -21.74 3.93 -5.97
N HIS A 191 -21.51 2.94 -6.83
CA HIS A 191 -22.48 1.88 -7.14
C HIS A 191 -22.83 0.98 -5.94
N ARG A 192 -22.11 1.12 -4.82
CA ARG A 192 -22.33 0.41 -3.55
C ARG A 192 -22.96 1.30 -2.47
N LEU A 193 -23.11 2.60 -2.73
CA LEU A 193 -23.69 3.57 -1.82
C LEU A 193 -25.14 3.88 -2.19
N HIS A 194 -25.90 4.39 -1.23
CA HIS A 194 -27.21 5.00 -1.48
C HIS A 194 -27.04 6.43 -2.00
N TYR A 195 -26.94 6.58 -3.32
CA TYR A 195 -26.92 7.90 -3.95
C TYR A 195 -28.21 8.68 -3.66
N ASN A 196 -28.08 9.93 -3.22
CA ASN A 196 -29.19 10.82 -2.93
C ASN A 196 -28.99 12.16 -3.66
N PRO A 197 -29.89 12.57 -4.57
CA PRO A 197 -29.81 13.86 -5.27
C PRO A 197 -29.77 15.10 -4.37
N ALA A 198 -30.23 14.99 -3.11
CA ALA A 198 -30.21 16.08 -2.13
C ALA A 198 -28.90 16.19 -1.34
N THR A 199 -28.00 15.21 -1.47
CA THR A 199 -26.69 15.19 -0.82
C THR A 199 -25.62 15.77 -1.74
N LYS A 200 -24.70 16.55 -1.19
CA LYS A 200 -23.53 17.03 -1.93
C LYS A 200 -22.41 15.99 -1.85
N TYR A 201 -21.85 15.62 -3.00
CA TYR A 201 -20.71 14.71 -3.09
C TYR A 201 -19.50 15.48 -3.61
N VAL A 202 -18.36 15.36 -2.94
CA VAL A 202 -17.08 15.90 -3.40
C VAL A 202 -16.15 14.74 -3.69
N TYR A 203 -15.88 14.49 -4.97
CA TYR A 203 -15.06 13.38 -5.42
C TYR A 203 -13.67 13.87 -5.86
N LEU A 204 -12.63 13.37 -5.18
CA LEU A 204 -11.23 13.66 -5.53
C LEU A 204 -10.56 12.40 -6.08
N VAL A 205 -10.12 12.48 -7.34
CA VAL A 205 -9.38 11.43 -8.03
C VAL A 205 -7.92 11.84 -8.25
N ARG A 206 -7.00 10.88 -8.28
CA ARG A 206 -5.58 11.12 -8.53
C ARG A 206 -5.08 10.21 -9.63
N ASN A 207 -4.06 10.62 -10.38
CA ASN A 207 -3.44 9.79 -11.40
C ASN A 207 -3.15 8.35 -10.88
N PRO A 208 -3.54 7.29 -11.62
CA PRO A 208 -3.42 5.91 -11.13
C PRO A 208 -1.99 5.50 -10.78
N LYS A 209 -0.98 6.05 -11.45
CA LYS A 209 0.44 5.74 -11.16
C LYS A 209 0.87 6.29 -9.81
N ASP A 210 0.53 7.55 -9.53
CA ASP A 210 0.86 8.17 -8.24
C ASP A 210 0.03 7.59 -7.09
N CYS A 211 -1.25 7.27 -7.36
CA CYS A 211 -2.10 6.54 -6.42
C CYS A 211 -1.45 5.19 -6.04
N CYS A 212 -1.07 4.38 -7.03
CA CYS A 212 -0.43 3.07 -6.80
C CYS A 212 0.83 3.16 -5.92
N VAL A 213 1.72 4.13 -6.18
CA VAL A 213 2.92 4.33 -5.34
C VAL A 213 2.55 4.77 -3.92
N SER A 214 1.60 5.69 -3.79
CA SER A 214 1.17 6.14 -2.46
C SER A 214 0.48 5.03 -1.66
N PHE A 215 -0.20 4.12 -2.35
CA PHE A 215 -0.89 2.98 -1.75
C PHE A 215 0.09 1.92 -1.31
N PHE A 216 1.08 1.57 -2.14
CA PHE A 216 2.18 0.70 -1.73
C PHE A 216 2.83 1.13 -0.41
N HIS A 217 3.21 2.41 -0.29
CA HIS A 217 3.84 2.91 0.94
C HIS A 217 2.90 2.89 2.14
N HIS A 218 1.60 3.16 1.93
CA HIS A 218 0.61 3.08 3.00
C HIS A 218 0.43 1.64 3.50
N THR A 219 0.30 0.69 2.59
CA THR A 219 0.16 -0.74 2.91
C THR A 219 1.41 -1.31 3.60
N ARG A 220 2.62 -0.80 3.29
CA ARG A 220 3.84 -1.16 4.03
C ARG A 220 3.94 -0.53 5.41
N MET A 221 3.42 0.68 5.57
CA MET A 221 3.54 1.44 6.81
C MET A 221 2.59 0.94 7.89
N LEU A 222 1.42 0.46 7.50
CA LEU A 222 0.34 0.10 8.40
C LEU A 222 0.36 -1.39 8.77
N PRO A 223 0.55 -1.75 10.07
CA PRO A 223 0.77 -3.13 10.49
C PRO A 223 -0.38 -4.10 10.20
N GLU A 224 -1.62 -3.61 10.16
CA GLU A 224 -2.80 -4.42 9.91
C GLU A 224 -2.79 -5.12 8.54
N TYR A 225 -2.04 -4.58 7.59
CA TYR A 225 -1.85 -5.19 6.27
C TYR A 225 -0.78 -6.28 6.26
N GLN A 226 0.02 -6.44 7.32
CA GLN A 226 1.07 -7.47 7.44
C GLN A 226 2.06 -7.49 6.25
N PHE A 227 2.31 -6.33 5.65
CA PHE A 227 3.05 -6.17 4.39
C PHE A 227 4.31 -5.30 4.52
N GLN A 228 4.85 -5.11 5.72
CA GLN A 228 5.98 -4.21 6.02
C GLN A 228 7.23 -4.51 5.18
N ASP A 229 7.50 -5.79 4.91
CA ASP A 229 8.64 -6.26 4.08
C ASP A 229 8.25 -6.54 2.62
N GLY A 230 7.03 -6.17 2.21
CA GLY A 230 6.51 -6.41 0.88
C GLY A 230 7.21 -5.59 -0.20
N SER A 231 7.36 -6.17 -1.39
CA SER A 231 7.97 -5.50 -2.54
C SER A 231 6.96 -4.64 -3.32
N PHE A 232 7.45 -3.64 -4.05
CA PHE A 232 6.58 -2.86 -4.94
C PHE A 232 5.96 -3.73 -6.03
N ASP A 233 6.71 -4.69 -6.57
CA ASP A 233 6.25 -5.60 -7.63
C ASP A 233 5.08 -6.48 -7.18
N ASP A 234 5.10 -6.93 -5.92
CA ASP A 234 4.00 -7.74 -5.37
C ASP A 234 2.74 -6.91 -5.15
N PHE A 235 2.89 -5.69 -4.62
CA PHE A 235 1.78 -4.76 -4.50
C PHE A 235 1.22 -4.34 -5.87
N PHE A 236 2.09 -4.05 -6.83
CA PHE A 236 1.71 -3.61 -8.17
C PHE A 236 0.89 -4.68 -8.90
N LYS A 237 1.22 -5.98 -8.74
CA LYS A 237 0.41 -7.08 -9.28
C LYS A 237 -1.01 -7.07 -8.72
N LEU A 238 -1.19 -6.77 -7.42
CA LEU A 238 -2.52 -6.67 -6.80
C LEU A 238 -3.28 -5.47 -7.33
N PHE A 239 -2.62 -4.32 -7.43
CA PHE A 239 -3.22 -3.09 -7.96
C PHE A 239 -3.72 -3.29 -9.40
N LEU A 240 -2.95 -3.95 -10.26
CA LEU A 240 -3.36 -4.27 -11.62
C LEU A 240 -4.59 -5.19 -11.70
N LYS A 241 -4.69 -6.15 -10.79
CA LYS A 241 -5.81 -7.10 -10.72
C LYS A 241 -7.06 -6.53 -10.04
N GLY A 242 -6.95 -5.35 -9.42
CA GLY A 242 -8.01 -4.79 -8.59
C GLY A 242 -8.20 -5.55 -7.26
N GLU A 243 -7.14 -6.18 -6.78
CA GLU A 243 -7.14 -7.02 -5.58
C GLU A 243 -6.66 -6.25 -4.31
N THR A 244 -6.70 -4.91 -4.35
CA THR A 244 -6.32 -4.02 -3.24
C THR A 244 -7.46 -3.75 -2.26
N ASP A 245 -7.14 -3.11 -1.12
CA ASP A 245 -8.17 -2.55 -0.24
C ASP A 245 -9.07 -1.57 -1.03
N HIS A 246 -10.39 -1.67 -0.82
CA HIS A 246 -11.46 -1.06 -1.62
C HIS A 246 -11.55 -1.49 -3.09
N GLY A 247 -10.86 -2.56 -3.50
CA GLY A 247 -11.03 -3.22 -4.79
C GLY A 247 -10.28 -2.55 -5.95
N ASP A 248 -10.87 -2.62 -7.15
CA ASP A 248 -10.28 -2.11 -8.39
C ASP A 248 -10.39 -0.58 -8.49
N TYR A 249 -9.23 0.07 -8.62
CA TYR A 249 -9.15 1.53 -8.77
C TYR A 249 -10.01 2.05 -9.92
N PHE A 250 -10.01 1.37 -11.07
CA PHE A 250 -10.73 1.85 -12.25
C PHE A 250 -12.22 1.64 -12.12
N ASP A 251 -12.69 0.50 -11.58
CA ASP A 251 -14.13 0.32 -11.30
C ASP A 251 -14.63 1.36 -10.30
N HIS A 252 -13.82 1.66 -9.28
CA HIS A 252 -14.13 2.72 -8.34
C HIS A 252 -14.24 4.08 -9.04
N VAL A 253 -13.21 4.51 -9.78
CA VAL A 253 -13.20 5.81 -10.47
C VAL A 253 -14.32 5.92 -11.49
N MET A 254 -14.55 4.88 -12.30
CA MET A 254 -15.57 4.87 -13.34
C MET A 254 -16.98 5.00 -12.74
N SER A 255 -17.23 4.39 -11.57
CA SER A 255 -18.53 4.54 -10.90
C SER A 255 -18.84 5.98 -10.49
N TRP A 256 -17.82 6.77 -10.13
CA TRP A 256 -17.97 8.19 -9.82
C TRP A 256 -17.92 9.07 -11.07
N TYR A 257 -17.10 8.70 -12.06
CA TYR A 257 -16.93 9.46 -13.29
C TYR A 257 -18.22 9.53 -14.11
N ALA A 258 -19.07 8.50 -14.03
CA ALA A 258 -20.39 8.51 -14.67
C ALA A 258 -21.31 9.64 -14.15
N HIS A 259 -21.05 10.15 -12.95
CA HIS A 259 -21.83 11.19 -12.26
C HIS A 259 -21.09 12.53 -12.19
N LYS A 260 -19.95 12.69 -12.88
CA LYS A 260 -19.09 13.87 -12.76
C LYS A 260 -19.78 15.19 -13.15
N ASP A 261 -20.85 15.11 -13.95
CA ASP A 261 -21.61 16.26 -14.44
C ASP A 261 -22.93 16.45 -13.66
N ASP A 262 -23.21 15.61 -12.66
CA ASP A 262 -24.40 15.75 -11.81
C ASP A 262 -24.27 17.05 -10.97
N PRO A 263 -25.36 17.82 -10.80
CA PRO A 263 -25.31 19.14 -10.16
C PRO A 263 -24.92 19.08 -8.67
N ASN A 264 -25.10 17.93 -8.03
CA ASN A 264 -24.74 17.67 -6.64
C ASN A 264 -23.41 16.91 -6.49
N VAL A 265 -22.60 16.82 -7.55
CA VAL A 265 -21.27 16.19 -7.53
C VAL A 265 -20.20 17.22 -7.94
N PHE A 266 -19.27 17.51 -7.03
CA PHE A 266 -18.05 18.25 -7.33
C PHE A 266 -16.93 17.26 -7.64
N PHE A 267 -16.58 17.13 -8.91
CA PHE A 267 -15.52 16.23 -9.37
C PHE A 267 -14.22 17.01 -9.63
N CYS A 268 -13.13 16.66 -8.94
CA CYS A 268 -11.83 17.28 -9.18
C CYS A 268 -10.68 16.28 -9.14
N THR A 269 -9.55 16.65 -9.76
CA THR A 269 -8.32 15.87 -9.69
C THR A 269 -7.37 16.42 -8.62
N TYR A 270 -6.58 15.53 -8.01
CA TYR A 270 -5.49 15.91 -7.11
C TYR A 270 -4.50 16.85 -7.80
N GLU A 271 -4.24 16.61 -9.08
CA GLU A 271 -3.35 17.40 -9.91
C GLU A 271 -3.89 18.83 -10.13
N ASP A 272 -5.19 19.00 -10.39
CA ASP A 272 -5.82 20.32 -10.51
C ASP A 272 -5.83 21.06 -9.17
N LEU A 273 -6.21 20.38 -8.08
CA LEU A 273 -6.19 20.98 -6.74
C LEU A 273 -4.79 21.44 -6.36
N LYS A 274 -3.73 20.79 -6.88
CA LYS A 274 -2.33 21.17 -6.64
C LYS A 274 -1.84 22.30 -7.53
N LYS A 275 -2.25 22.32 -8.80
CA LYS A 275 -1.78 23.31 -9.77
C LYS A 275 -2.58 24.62 -9.72
N HIS A 276 -3.87 24.52 -9.44
CA HIS A 276 -4.86 25.60 -9.48
C HIS A 276 -5.60 25.72 -8.14
N THR A 277 -4.86 25.63 -7.02
CA THR A 277 -5.44 25.53 -5.67
C THR A 277 -6.46 26.63 -5.38
N ARG A 278 -6.13 27.90 -5.66
CA ARG A 278 -7.05 29.04 -5.44
C ARG A 278 -8.38 28.87 -6.17
N ASP A 279 -8.32 28.60 -7.47
CA ASP A 279 -9.53 28.50 -8.29
C ASP A 279 -10.38 27.30 -7.89
N VAL A 280 -9.75 26.16 -7.59
CA VAL A 280 -10.48 24.95 -7.15
C VAL A 280 -11.11 25.16 -5.77
N VAL A 281 -10.41 25.82 -4.84
CA VAL A 281 -10.94 26.16 -3.51
C VAL A 281 -12.16 27.10 -3.62
N LEU A 282 -12.08 28.14 -4.44
CA LEU A 282 -13.21 29.06 -4.66
C LEU A 282 -14.42 28.33 -5.26
N LYS A 283 -14.22 27.53 -6.31
CA LYS A 283 -15.29 26.73 -6.92
C LYS A 283 -15.91 25.76 -5.92
N LEU A 284 -15.08 25.08 -5.12
CA LEU A 284 -15.54 24.17 -4.08
C LEU A 284 -16.33 24.91 -3.00
N ALA A 285 -15.91 26.10 -2.61
CA ALA A 285 -16.64 26.91 -1.64
C ALA A 285 -18.06 27.25 -2.11
N HIS A 286 -18.24 27.73 -3.35
CA HIS A 286 -19.59 27.96 -3.90
C HIS A 286 -20.43 26.68 -3.99
N PHE A 287 -19.79 25.55 -4.35
CA PHE A 287 -20.47 24.26 -4.38
C PHE A 287 -20.97 23.85 -2.98
N LEU A 288 -20.15 24.05 -1.94
CA LEU A 288 -20.52 23.79 -0.55
C LEU A 288 -21.60 24.74 -0.03
N GLY A 289 -21.61 26.00 -0.47
CA GLY A 289 -22.62 26.99 -0.13
C GLY A 289 -22.27 28.37 -0.69
N GLN A 290 -23.29 29.15 -1.09
CA GLN A 290 -23.06 30.49 -1.64
C GLN A 290 -22.42 31.44 -0.62
N GLU A 291 -22.77 31.25 0.65
CA GLU A 291 -22.18 31.95 1.79
C GLU A 291 -20.68 31.71 1.93
N TYR A 292 -20.19 30.49 1.65
CA TYR A 292 -18.77 30.17 1.71
C TYR A 292 -18.02 30.76 0.52
N GLY A 293 -18.58 30.64 -0.69
CA GLY A 293 -18.01 31.23 -1.89
C GLY A 293 -17.82 32.74 -1.77
N LYS A 294 -18.90 33.46 -1.44
CA LYS A 294 -18.86 34.92 -1.24
C LYS A 294 -17.88 35.34 -0.15
N LEU A 295 -17.84 34.62 0.98
CA LEU A 295 -16.88 34.91 2.05
C LEU A 295 -15.44 34.86 1.54
N LEU A 296 -15.08 33.85 0.74
CA LEU A 296 -13.72 33.73 0.23
C LEU A 296 -13.40 34.73 -0.90
N GLU A 297 -14.40 35.15 -1.68
CA GLU A 297 -14.23 36.19 -2.71
C GLU A 297 -14.07 37.59 -2.10
N GLU A 298 -14.83 37.90 -1.04
CA GLU A 298 -14.88 39.22 -0.41
C GLU A 298 -13.83 39.39 0.70
N ASN A 299 -13.31 38.29 1.26
CA ASN A 299 -12.35 38.30 2.36
C ASN A 299 -11.05 37.56 1.98
N GLU A 300 -10.12 38.33 1.40
CA GLU A 300 -8.81 37.85 0.97
C GLU A 300 -8.00 37.24 2.12
N ASP A 301 -8.15 37.72 3.36
CA ASP A 301 -7.43 37.18 4.52
C ASP A 301 -7.89 35.76 4.85
N VAL A 302 -9.21 35.51 4.83
CA VAL A 302 -9.76 34.16 5.05
C VAL A 302 -9.32 33.23 3.92
N LEU A 303 -9.38 33.68 2.68
CA LEU A 303 -8.90 32.88 1.54
C LEU A 303 -7.41 32.54 1.68
N ASN A 304 -6.56 33.52 2.03
CA ASN A 304 -5.14 33.28 2.25
C ASN A 304 -4.90 32.27 3.38
N GLN A 305 -5.66 32.32 4.47
CA GLN A 305 -5.59 31.31 5.52
C GLN A 305 -5.97 29.91 5.00
N VAL A 306 -7.02 29.79 4.18
CA VAL A 306 -7.40 28.50 3.58
C VAL A 306 -6.27 27.98 2.69
N LEU A 307 -5.66 28.83 1.86
CA LEU A 307 -4.57 28.43 0.95
C LEU A 307 -3.29 28.04 1.71
N GLU A 308 -2.90 28.82 2.71
CA GLU A 308 -1.73 28.54 3.53
C GLU A 308 -1.91 27.25 4.34
N LYS A 309 -3.03 27.12 5.05
CA LYS A 309 -3.31 25.99 5.96
C LYS A 309 -3.72 24.71 5.24
N SER A 310 -3.99 24.78 3.94
CA SER A 310 -4.14 23.60 3.07
C SER A 310 -2.83 23.25 2.33
N SER A 311 -1.73 23.98 2.55
CA SER A 311 -0.45 23.63 1.96
C SER A 311 0.11 22.32 2.53
N VAL A 312 0.87 21.59 1.72
CA VAL A 312 1.52 20.34 2.14
C VAL A 312 2.44 20.56 3.34
N GLN A 313 3.15 21.69 3.36
CA GLN A 313 4.06 22.03 4.45
C GLN A 313 3.29 22.24 5.75
N PHE A 314 2.26 23.10 5.75
CA PHE A 314 1.44 23.31 6.93
C PHE A 314 0.82 22.02 7.45
N MET A 315 0.22 21.20 6.58
CA MET A 315 -0.39 19.94 6.99
C MET A 315 0.61 18.99 7.62
N LYS A 316 1.84 18.92 7.09
CA LYS A 316 2.90 18.09 7.65
C LYS A 316 3.24 18.55 9.07
N ASP A 317 3.47 19.86 9.24
CA ASP A 317 3.84 20.44 10.54
C ASP A 317 2.69 20.28 11.57
N ALA A 318 1.44 20.50 11.13
CA ALA A 318 0.26 20.32 11.96
C ALA A 318 0.10 18.85 12.41
N PHE A 319 0.20 17.90 11.47
CA PHE A 319 0.02 16.49 11.78
C PHE A 319 1.16 15.95 12.67
N ASP A 320 2.39 16.39 12.45
CA ASP A 320 3.53 16.04 13.32
C ASP A 320 3.31 16.58 14.75
N SER A 321 2.83 17.81 14.89
CA SER A 321 2.44 18.39 16.18
C SER A 321 1.32 17.61 16.87
N TRP A 322 0.28 17.24 16.12
CA TRP A 322 -0.85 16.47 16.65
C TRP A 322 -0.46 15.05 17.04
N ASN A 323 0.42 14.41 16.26
CA ASN A 323 1.03 13.12 16.60
C ASN A 323 1.76 13.19 17.93
N GLN A 324 2.60 14.20 18.15
CA GLN A 324 3.30 14.40 19.43
C GLN A 324 2.34 14.70 20.59
N LYS A 325 1.23 15.41 20.34
CA LYS A 325 0.19 15.65 21.35
C LYS A 325 -0.51 14.34 21.74
N LEU A 326 -0.88 13.53 20.74
CA LEU A 326 -1.56 12.26 20.94
C LEU A 326 -0.65 11.22 21.62
N GLU A 327 0.62 11.14 21.22
CA GLU A 327 1.61 10.28 21.86
C GLU A 327 1.77 10.62 23.35
N ARG A 328 1.90 11.91 23.68
CA ARG A 328 1.98 12.37 25.08
C ARG A 328 0.71 12.08 25.87
N ALA A 329 -0.45 12.15 25.24
CA ALA A 329 -1.73 11.79 25.88
C ALA A 329 -1.79 10.28 26.13
N PHE A 330 -1.45 9.47 25.12
CA PHE A 330 -1.43 8.00 25.20
C PHE A 330 -0.46 7.48 26.26
N ALA A 331 0.72 8.10 26.39
CA ALA A 331 1.69 7.77 27.42
C ALA A 331 1.17 8.00 28.85
N LYS A 332 0.20 8.91 29.03
CA LYS A 332 -0.45 9.18 30.32
C LYS A 332 -1.67 8.28 30.54
N ASP A 333 -2.45 8.08 29.50
CA ASP A 333 -3.67 7.28 29.52
C ASP A 333 -3.84 6.56 28.18
N SER A 334 -3.61 5.24 28.19
CA SER A 334 -3.72 4.42 26.99
C SER A 334 -5.15 4.32 26.42
N SER A 335 -6.17 4.71 27.19
CA SER A 335 -7.58 4.66 26.77
C SER A 335 -7.98 5.79 25.81
N VAL A 336 -7.13 6.81 25.65
CA VAL A 336 -7.39 7.94 24.73
C VAL A 336 -7.43 7.53 23.26
N ILE A 337 -6.88 6.37 22.90
CA ILE A 337 -6.98 5.80 21.55
C ILE A 337 -8.16 4.82 21.53
N PRO A 338 -9.24 5.11 20.78
CA PRO A 338 -10.35 4.19 20.61
C PRO A 338 -9.86 2.84 20.08
N GLU A 339 -10.49 1.74 20.49
CA GLU A 339 -10.06 0.37 20.14
C GLU A 339 -9.90 0.18 18.62
N GLY A 340 -10.83 0.71 17.81
CA GLY A 340 -10.77 0.64 16.35
C GLY A 340 -9.61 1.43 15.72
N MET A 341 -9.02 2.39 16.44
CA MET A 341 -7.91 3.23 15.99
C MET A 341 -6.55 2.70 16.45
N LYS A 342 -6.50 1.79 17.43
CA LYS A 342 -5.26 1.23 17.96
C LYS A 342 -4.41 0.57 16.88
N LYS A 343 -5.03 -0.19 15.97
CA LYS A 343 -4.32 -0.86 14.87
C LYS A 343 -3.67 0.12 13.87
N PHE A 344 -4.16 1.35 13.78
CA PHE A 344 -3.63 2.37 12.87
C PHE A 344 -2.56 3.26 13.52
N LEU A 345 -2.50 3.29 14.85
CA LEU A 345 -1.70 4.24 15.62
C LEU A 345 -0.68 3.55 16.53
N LEU A 346 -0.77 2.23 16.71
CA LEU A 346 0.14 1.43 17.50
C LEU A 346 0.86 0.40 16.62
N ASP A 347 2.11 0.10 16.93
CA ASP A 347 2.84 -1.02 16.33
C ASP A 347 2.46 -2.37 16.97
N ASP A 348 3.03 -3.46 16.45
CA ASP A 348 2.78 -4.82 16.95
C ASP A 348 3.21 -5.01 18.44
N SER A 349 4.02 -4.10 18.98
CA SER A 349 4.43 -4.09 20.39
C SER A 349 3.52 -3.23 21.28
N GLY A 350 2.50 -2.58 20.71
CA GLY A 350 1.58 -1.68 21.40
C GLY A 350 2.16 -0.29 21.64
N LYS A 351 3.28 0.08 21.01
CA LYS A 351 3.86 1.42 21.10
C LYS A 351 3.26 2.35 20.07
N PHE A 352 3.17 3.63 20.41
CA PHE A 352 2.68 4.64 19.49
C PHE A 352 3.58 4.73 18.25
N ALA A 353 3.00 4.49 17.09
CA ALA A 353 3.63 4.51 15.79
C ALA A 353 2.83 5.44 14.88
N ALA A 354 2.98 6.74 15.12
CA ALA A 354 2.30 7.76 14.34
C ALA A 354 2.56 7.55 12.84
N SER A 355 1.47 7.43 12.08
CA SER A 355 1.56 7.28 10.64
C SER A 355 1.96 8.62 10.01
N ASN A 356 3.02 8.62 9.20
CA ASN A 356 3.34 9.78 8.37
C ASN A 356 2.34 9.85 7.20
N LEU A 357 1.22 10.52 7.44
CA LEU A 357 0.12 10.64 6.48
C LEU A 357 0.44 11.62 5.33
N VAL A 358 1.40 12.54 5.53
CA VAL A 358 1.87 13.51 4.52
C VAL A 358 3.31 13.19 4.11
N ARG A 359 3.46 12.20 3.21
CA ARG A 359 4.79 11.71 2.78
C ARG A 359 5.56 12.70 1.88
N LYS A 360 4.95 13.13 0.77
CA LYS A 360 5.58 14.02 -0.23
C LYS A 360 4.62 15.07 -0.78
N GLY A 361 3.37 14.70 -1.06
CA GLY A 361 2.38 15.63 -1.61
C GLY A 361 2.70 16.14 -3.03
N GLU A 362 3.37 15.30 -3.83
CA GLU A 362 3.88 15.63 -5.17
C GLU A 362 3.12 14.88 -6.28
N VAL A 363 3.11 15.47 -7.47
CA VAL A 363 2.65 14.84 -8.72
C VAL A 363 3.85 14.30 -9.48
N GLY A 364 3.75 13.08 -9.99
CA GLY A 364 4.80 12.44 -10.79
C GLY A 364 5.83 11.65 -9.99
N ASN A 365 5.65 11.47 -8.68
CA ASN A 365 6.56 10.67 -7.85
C ASN A 365 6.53 9.17 -8.26
N TRP A 366 5.54 8.72 -9.02
CA TRP A 366 5.52 7.37 -9.59
C TRP A 366 6.79 7.01 -10.38
N LYS A 367 7.44 8.00 -11.00
CA LYS A 367 8.68 7.83 -11.78
C LYS A 367 9.84 7.24 -10.97
N THR A 368 9.79 7.33 -9.63
CA THR A 368 10.85 6.81 -8.76
C THR A 368 10.77 5.29 -8.54
N LEU A 369 9.63 4.67 -8.81
CA LEU A 369 9.40 3.23 -8.54
C LEU A 369 8.96 2.44 -9.78
N PHE A 370 8.31 3.09 -10.75
CA PHE A 370 7.85 2.41 -11.95
C PHE A 370 9.02 2.10 -12.88
N SER A 371 9.13 0.83 -13.27
CA SER A 371 9.93 0.41 -14.41
C SER A 371 9.18 0.70 -15.72
N ALA A 372 9.87 0.51 -16.85
CA ALA A 372 9.22 0.54 -18.16
C ALA A 372 8.12 -0.54 -18.27
N ASP A 373 8.35 -1.74 -17.71
CA ASP A 373 7.36 -2.83 -17.71
C ASP A 373 6.13 -2.48 -16.85
N HIS A 374 6.32 -1.90 -15.66
CA HIS A 374 5.21 -1.42 -14.83
C HIS A 374 4.37 -0.40 -15.59
N SER A 375 5.02 0.55 -16.26
CA SER A 375 4.35 1.58 -17.04
C SER A 375 3.54 0.98 -18.19
N ARG A 376 4.10 0.03 -18.94
CA ARG A 376 3.43 -0.67 -20.04
C ARG A 376 2.21 -1.45 -19.56
N ARG A 377 2.37 -2.29 -18.53
CA ARG A 377 1.28 -3.15 -18.01
C ARG A 377 0.14 -2.36 -17.41
N LEU A 378 0.43 -1.27 -16.69
CA LEU A 378 -0.61 -0.38 -16.20
C LEU A 378 -1.30 0.36 -17.34
N GLN A 379 -0.58 0.75 -18.39
CA GLN A 379 -1.20 1.35 -19.57
C GLN A 379 -2.16 0.39 -20.28
N GLU A 380 -1.78 -0.88 -20.41
CA GLU A 380 -2.68 -1.93 -20.93
C GLU A 380 -3.95 -2.05 -20.09
N ARG A 381 -3.81 -2.09 -18.76
CA ARG A 381 -4.95 -2.12 -17.83
C ARG A 381 -5.82 -0.87 -17.92
N ILE A 382 -5.21 0.31 -18.04
CA ILE A 382 -5.93 1.58 -18.25
C ILE A 382 -6.76 1.48 -19.53
N ASN A 383 -6.15 1.08 -20.65
CA ASN A 383 -6.83 0.98 -21.94
C ASN A 383 -8.01 -0.01 -21.90
N GLU A 384 -7.84 -1.13 -21.19
CA GLU A 384 -8.89 -2.13 -20.96
C GLU A 384 -10.06 -1.54 -20.15
N LYS A 385 -9.77 -0.99 -18.97
CA LYS A 385 -10.78 -0.58 -17.98
C LYS A 385 -11.48 0.74 -18.29
N THR A 386 -10.85 1.57 -19.11
CA THR A 386 -11.38 2.88 -19.53
C THR A 386 -11.84 2.87 -20.99
N LYS A 387 -11.94 1.68 -21.60
CA LYS A 387 -12.40 1.55 -22.97
C LYS A 387 -13.78 2.19 -23.14
N GLY A 388 -13.89 3.11 -24.09
CA GLY A 388 -15.14 3.81 -24.40
C GLY A 388 -15.43 5.01 -23.48
N SER A 389 -14.49 5.43 -22.63
CA SER A 389 -14.59 6.68 -21.87
C SER A 389 -13.43 7.62 -22.15
N ASP A 390 -13.62 8.90 -21.82
CA ASP A 390 -12.62 9.96 -21.88
C ASP A 390 -12.00 10.23 -20.51
N VAL A 391 -12.18 9.36 -19.51
CA VAL A 391 -11.67 9.55 -18.14
C VAL A 391 -10.17 9.81 -18.09
N MET A 392 -9.39 9.23 -19.00
CA MET A 392 -7.95 9.45 -19.03
C MET A 392 -7.56 10.84 -19.53
N SER A 393 -8.49 11.59 -20.15
CA SER A 393 -8.28 13.00 -20.52
C SER A 393 -8.07 13.91 -19.31
N LEU A 394 -8.52 13.50 -18.11
CA LEU A 394 -8.30 14.19 -16.85
C LEU A 394 -6.81 14.51 -16.61
N TRP A 395 -5.91 13.67 -17.11
CA TRP A 395 -4.46 13.81 -16.95
C TRP A 395 -3.71 14.08 -18.27
N ALA A 396 -4.42 14.24 -19.39
CA ALA A 396 -3.81 14.51 -20.69
C ALA A 396 -3.16 15.91 -20.78
N VAL A 397 -3.56 16.84 -19.90
CA VAL A 397 -3.22 18.28 -19.99
C VAL A 397 -2.42 18.77 -18.78
N CYS A 398 -1.41 18.04 -18.33
CA CYS A 398 -0.43 18.59 -17.37
C CYS A 398 0.52 19.64 -17.99
N GLY A 399 0.23 20.19 -19.18
CA GLY A 399 1.12 21.11 -19.92
C GLY A 399 0.52 22.33 -20.63
N GLN A 400 -0.80 22.54 -20.66
CA GLN A 400 -1.40 23.75 -21.28
C GLN A 400 -2.61 24.28 -20.47
N PRO A 401 -2.91 25.59 -20.50
CA PRO A 401 -4.05 26.15 -19.78
C PRO A 401 -5.37 25.59 -20.30
N ARG A 402 -6.31 25.28 -19.40
CA ARG A 402 -7.66 24.86 -19.78
C ARG A 402 -8.39 26.06 -20.40
N ALA A 403 -8.98 25.83 -21.58
CA ALA A 403 -10.02 26.67 -22.14
C ALA A 403 -11.16 26.83 -21.11
N SER A 404 -11.64 28.06 -20.96
CA SER A 404 -12.68 28.43 -19.99
C SER A 404 -13.99 27.66 -20.26
N GLU A 405 -14.85 27.50 -19.24
CA GLU A 405 -16.16 26.86 -19.35
C GLU A 405 -16.99 27.39 -20.56
N ASN A 406 -16.82 28.67 -20.89
CA ASN A 406 -17.46 29.35 -22.03
C ASN A 406 -16.99 28.86 -23.41
N GLU A 407 -15.77 28.34 -23.53
CA GLU A 407 -15.24 27.82 -24.80
C GLU A 407 -15.71 26.39 -25.06
N ARG A 408 -16.00 25.61 -24.01
CA ARG A 408 -16.57 24.26 -24.14
C ARG A 408 -18.04 24.28 -24.53
N GLN A 409 -18.80 25.28 -24.09
CA GLN A 409 -20.20 25.47 -24.51
C GLN A 409 -20.35 25.95 -25.95
N LYS A 410 -19.31 26.55 -26.55
CA LYS A 410 -19.32 26.94 -27.98
C LYS A 410 -18.90 25.83 -28.94
N ALA A 411 -18.38 24.71 -28.41
CA ALA A 411 -17.90 23.57 -29.20
C ALA A 411 -18.86 22.36 -29.18
N ARG A 412 -20.01 22.50 -28.52
CA ARG A 412 -21.18 21.61 -28.61
C ARG A 412 -22.28 22.34 -29.36
#